data_AF-A0AAN0JGQ5-F1
#
_entry.id   AF-A0AAN0JGQ5-F1
#
_cell.length_a   1.000
_cell.length_b   1.000
_cell.length_c   1.000
_cell.angle_alpha   90.00
_cell.angle_beta   90.00
_cell.angle_gamma   90.00
#
_symmetry.space_group_name_H-M   'P 1'
#
loop_
_entity.id
_entity.type
_entity.pdbx_description
1 polymer ?
#
loop_
_entity_poly.entity_id
_entity_poly.type
_entity_poly.pdbx_seq_one_letter_code
_entity_poly.pdbx_strand_id
1 'polypeptide(L)'
;MKNVREEVIDNVRRLGYHPSIVLWSGNNENQGYAIGDTAKLVDYTLLYDSTVRATLWEEDTTRSYWPASPSNGAKVDDPVMGIYVQRWGDSQNTTVGDIHRYDYFSTCNDVSTFPRPRFASEFGFQSYPSFYSLSTISKPDDWSNDSPFFTSHRQHHPDGNKQMQNMMAKFFHLPNNTDSVQQFKDFIYLSQVVQVICIGSEAEHYHRLLSEAGAYTRGTLYWQLNDIWQAQTWSSVEYAGRWKLLHYAMRRIYSDVSVTAYQLNGSIAVYVTVDDPQMTAKYSLSVDIISWDGKTVSQKSVPNLQSEGFTGKKVAEYKISDIFQGSVTVNDAYLHIWITEDGSNTILSSTHFFPGNFTKINLPSTKIIVSNVTSISSNEVSSSI
;
A
#
# COMPACT_ATOMS: atom_id res chain seq x y z
N MET A 1 -7.10 -10.21 34.56
CA MET A 1 -8.20 -9.28 34.20
C MET A 1 -8.16 -7.95 34.95
N LYS A 2 -7.93 -7.89 36.28
CA LYS A 2 -7.89 -6.60 37.01
C LYS A 2 -6.94 -5.56 36.40
N ASN A 3 -5.69 -5.93 36.16
CA ASN A 3 -4.69 -5.02 35.56
C ASN A 3 -5.15 -4.49 34.18
N VAL A 4 -5.68 -5.36 33.33
CA VAL A 4 -6.21 -5.00 31.99
C VAL A 4 -7.38 -4.01 32.11
N ARG A 5 -8.29 -4.20 33.08
CA ARG A 5 -9.39 -3.27 33.30
C ARG A 5 -8.87 -1.88 33.69
N GLU A 6 -7.91 -1.82 34.60
CA GLU A 6 -7.29 -0.55 35.04
C GLU A 6 -6.57 0.15 33.86
N GLU A 7 -5.87 -0.62 33.03
CA GLU A 7 -5.23 -0.11 31.81
C GLU A 7 -6.24 0.45 30.80
N VAL A 8 -7.34 -0.27 30.54
CA VAL A 8 -8.39 0.19 29.61
C VAL A 8 -9.03 1.48 30.12
N ILE A 9 -9.37 1.56 31.41
CA ILE A 9 -9.94 2.78 32.00
C ILE A 9 -9.00 3.98 31.84
N ASP A 10 -7.72 3.80 32.18
CA ASP A 10 -6.73 4.88 32.09
C ASP A 10 -6.59 5.38 30.64
N ASN A 11 -6.44 4.45 29.69
CA ASN A 11 -6.24 4.81 28.29
C ASN A 11 -7.49 5.42 27.66
N VAL A 12 -8.70 4.88 27.89
CA VAL A 12 -9.93 5.43 27.32
C VAL A 12 -10.20 6.83 27.88
N ARG A 13 -9.99 7.06 29.18
CA ARG A 13 -10.14 8.42 29.75
C ARG A 13 -9.09 9.39 29.23
N ARG A 14 -7.86 8.93 28.99
CA ARG A 14 -6.78 9.77 28.45
C ARG A 14 -6.99 10.11 26.98
N LEU A 15 -7.51 9.18 26.19
CA LEU A 15 -7.54 9.27 24.72
C LEU A 15 -8.94 9.51 24.12
N GLY A 16 -10.01 9.16 24.82
CA GLY A 16 -11.39 9.20 24.32
C GLY A 16 -11.91 10.59 23.93
N TYR A 17 -11.26 11.66 24.38
CA TYR A 17 -11.60 13.03 23.99
C TYR A 17 -11.04 13.44 22.61
N HIS A 18 -10.17 12.62 22.00
CA HIS A 18 -9.57 12.95 20.70
C HIS A 18 -10.48 12.56 19.52
N PRO A 19 -10.88 13.52 18.67
CA PRO A 19 -11.74 13.22 17.51
C PRO A 19 -11.05 12.41 16.42
N SER A 20 -9.71 12.33 16.44
CA SER A 20 -8.92 11.51 15.52
C SER A 20 -9.09 10.01 15.75
N ILE A 21 -9.53 9.61 16.95
CA ILE A 21 -9.87 8.20 17.23
C ILE A 21 -11.29 7.98 16.75
N VAL A 22 -11.48 7.03 15.84
CA VAL A 22 -12.78 6.71 15.22
C VAL A 22 -13.30 5.33 15.62
N LEU A 23 -12.45 4.51 16.23
CA LEU A 23 -12.66 3.11 16.51
C LEU A 23 -11.74 2.65 17.64
N TRP A 24 -12.20 1.73 18.47
CA TRP A 24 -11.36 0.97 19.39
C TRP A 24 -11.21 -0.49 18.90
N SER A 25 -9.98 -0.95 18.65
CA SER A 25 -9.72 -2.35 18.29
C SER A 25 -9.15 -3.11 19.50
N GLY A 26 -9.70 -4.27 19.81
CA GLY A 26 -9.35 -5.04 21.00
C GLY A 26 -7.97 -5.71 20.92
N ASN A 27 -7.54 -6.13 19.73
CA ASN A 27 -6.24 -6.74 19.50
C ASN A 27 -5.85 -6.80 18.02
N ASN A 28 -4.60 -7.17 17.77
CA ASN A 28 -4.08 -7.55 16.46
C ASN A 28 -4.02 -9.08 16.33
N GLU A 29 -4.66 -9.63 15.30
CA GLU A 29 -4.61 -11.02 14.81
C GLU A 29 -4.95 -12.15 15.81
N ASN A 30 -5.22 -11.85 17.08
CA ASN A 30 -5.42 -12.87 18.12
C ASN A 30 -6.70 -13.69 17.92
N GLN A 31 -7.70 -13.16 17.19
CA GLN A 31 -8.94 -13.88 16.90
C GLN A 31 -8.67 -15.18 16.14
N GLY A 32 -7.77 -15.16 15.16
CA GLY A 32 -7.45 -16.34 14.34
C GLY A 32 -6.83 -17.48 15.16
N TYR A 33 -5.99 -17.14 16.15
CA TYR A 33 -5.33 -18.13 17.02
C TYR A 33 -6.27 -18.84 18.00
N ALA A 34 -7.44 -18.26 18.27
CA ALA A 34 -8.44 -18.84 19.16
C ALA A 34 -9.38 -19.83 18.44
N ILE A 35 -9.51 -19.72 17.11
CA ILE A 35 -10.43 -20.57 16.35
C ILE A 35 -9.95 -22.02 16.36
N GLY A 36 -10.85 -22.95 16.67
CA GLY A 36 -10.57 -24.39 16.71
C GLY A 36 -10.00 -24.90 18.04
N ASP A 37 -9.79 -24.03 19.03
CA ASP A 37 -9.28 -24.38 20.36
C ASP A 37 -10.21 -23.80 21.45
N THR A 38 -10.95 -24.67 22.14
CA THR A 38 -11.94 -24.24 23.14
C THR A 38 -11.33 -23.46 24.30
N ALA A 39 -10.14 -23.85 24.77
CA ALA A 39 -9.52 -23.18 25.92
C ALA A 39 -9.11 -21.76 25.53
N LYS A 40 -8.47 -21.60 24.36
CA LYS A 40 -8.11 -20.28 23.83
C LYS A 40 -9.33 -19.42 23.53
N LEU A 41 -10.41 -20.02 23.02
CA LEU A 41 -11.65 -19.30 22.77
C LEU A 41 -12.28 -18.75 24.05
N VAL A 42 -12.26 -19.54 25.14
CA VAL A 42 -12.71 -19.08 26.45
C VAL A 42 -11.83 -17.93 26.95
N ASP A 43 -10.51 -18.08 26.93
CA ASP A 43 -9.59 -17.03 27.38
C ASP A 43 -9.69 -15.75 26.55
N TYR A 44 -9.81 -15.89 25.23
CA TYR A 44 -10.06 -14.78 24.30
C TYR A 44 -11.35 -14.04 24.68
N THR A 45 -12.44 -14.77 24.88
CA THR A 45 -13.75 -14.18 25.21
C THR A 45 -13.74 -13.52 26.59
N LEU A 46 -13.05 -14.11 27.57
CA LEU A 46 -12.89 -13.51 28.89
C LEU A 46 -12.06 -12.21 28.84
N LEU A 47 -11.00 -12.19 28.04
CA LEU A 47 -10.13 -11.02 27.90
C LEU A 47 -10.79 -9.91 27.08
N TYR A 48 -11.09 -10.17 25.81
CA TYR A 48 -11.46 -9.13 24.86
C TYR A 48 -12.94 -8.73 24.97
N ASP A 49 -13.84 -9.69 25.12
CA ASP A 49 -15.28 -9.39 25.15
C ASP A 49 -15.78 -9.06 26.56
N SER A 50 -15.34 -9.82 27.56
CA SER A 50 -15.85 -9.70 28.94
C SER A 50 -15.06 -8.71 29.79
N THR A 51 -13.80 -8.42 29.45
CA THR A 51 -12.97 -7.46 30.17
C THR A 51 -12.77 -6.19 29.36
N VAL A 52 -12.08 -6.24 28.22
CA VAL A 52 -11.71 -5.04 27.44
C VAL A 52 -12.95 -4.29 26.94
N ARG A 53 -13.79 -4.95 26.14
CA ARG A 53 -15.01 -4.35 25.57
C ARG A 53 -15.99 -3.88 26.64
N ALA A 54 -16.27 -4.73 27.64
CA ALA A 54 -17.19 -4.38 28.70
C ALA A 54 -16.73 -3.15 29.49
N THR A 55 -15.44 -3.07 29.81
CA THR A 55 -14.84 -1.89 30.46
C THR A 55 -14.89 -0.67 29.54
N LEU A 56 -14.63 -0.86 28.24
CA LEU A 56 -14.69 0.22 27.27
C LEU A 56 -16.08 0.84 27.16
N TRP A 57 -17.15 0.04 27.17
CA TRP A 57 -18.53 0.56 27.17
C TRP A 57 -18.91 1.31 28.44
N GLU A 58 -18.26 1.05 29.57
CA GLU A 58 -18.45 1.87 30.78
C GLU A 58 -17.84 3.27 30.61
N GLU A 59 -16.83 3.43 29.75
CA GLU A 59 -16.00 4.64 29.62
C GLU A 59 -16.25 5.45 28.32
N ASP A 60 -16.52 4.79 27.19
CA ASP A 60 -16.81 5.40 25.89
C ASP A 60 -17.88 4.59 25.12
N THR A 61 -19.08 5.16 25.04
CA THR A 61 -20.19 4.63 24.24
C THR A 61 -20.39 5.37 22.91
N THR A 62 -19.50 6.33 22.60
CA THR A 62 -19.61 7.18 21.40
C THR A 62 -18.92 6.57 20.17
N ARG A 63 -18.08 5.54 20.38
CA ARG A 63 -17.31 4.86 19.32
C ARG A 63 -17.54 3.37 19.33
N SER A 64 -17.41 2.77 18.15
CA SER A 64 -17.54 1.33 17.98
C SER A 64 -16.34 0.57 18.54
N TYR A 65 -16.59 -0.64 19.01
CA TYR A 65 -15.57 -1.61 19.37
C TYR A 65 -15.40 -2.66 18.26
N TRP A 66 -14.17 -2.86 17.81
CA TRP A 66 -13.78 -3.90 16.87
C TRP A 66 -13.04 -5.01 17.64
N PRO A 67 -13.47 -6.27 17.56
CA PRO A 67 -12.95 -7.31 18.46
C PRO A 67 -11.50 -7.70 18.19
N ALA A 68 -11.07 -7.65 16.94
CA ALA A 68 -9.70 -7.91 16.49
C ALA A 68 -9.49 -7.31 15.09
N SER A 69 -8.26 -7.08 14.67
CA SER A 69 -7.89 -6.77 13.28
C SER A 69 -6.99 -7.91 12.77
N PRO A 70 -7.37 -8.70 11.76
CA PRO A 70 -8.63 -8.64 11.02
C PRO A 70 -9.78 -9.30 11.79
N SER A 71 -11.01 -8.88 11.50
CA SER A 71 -12.23 -9.51 12.02
C SER A 71 -13.42 -9.33 11.09
N ASN A 72 -14.42 -10.20 11.24
CA ASN A 72 -15.73 -10.05 10.60
C ASN A 72 -16.66 -9.09 11.38
N GLY A 73 -16.16 -8.46 12.45
CA GLY A 73 -16.90 -7.53 13.30
C GLY A 73 -17.93 -8.21 14.20
N ALA A 74 -18.97 -7.48 14.58
CA ALA A 74 -20.08 -8.00 15.38
C ALA A 74 -21.26 -8.46 14.50
N LYS A 75 -22.00 -9.46 14.97
CA LYS A 75 -23.37 -9.77 14.51
C LYS A 75 -24.39 -8.86 15.17
N VAL A 76 -24.20 -8.58 16.46
CA VAL A 76 -25.02 -7.67 17.26
C VAL A 76 -24.07 -6.87 18.15
N ASP A 77 -24.23 -5.55 18.16
CA ASP A 77 -23.50 -4.61 19.00
C ASP A 77 -24.51 -3.57 19.50
N ASP A 78 -25.06 -3.83 20.69
CA ASP A 78 -26.05 -2.95 21.34
C ASP A 78 -25.59 -2.65 22.78
N PRO A 79 -24.89 -1.52 22.99
CA PRO A 79 -24.44 -1.11 24.32
C PRO A 79 -25.60 -0.69 25.23
N VAL A 80 -26.76 -0.30 24.69
CA VAL A 80 -27.94 0.10 25.47
C VAL A 80 -28.60 -1.12 26.11
N MET A 81 -28.71 -2.23 25.35
CA MET A 81 -29.20 -3.51 25.87
C MET A 81 -28.12 -4.35 26.56
N GLY A 82 -26.84 -3.95 26.45
CA GLY A 82 -25.70 -4.73 26.94
C GLY A 82 -25.46 -6.01 26.14
N ILE A 83 -25.94 -6.09 24.90
CA ILE A 83 -25.86 -7.29 24.06
C ILE A 83 -24.71 -7.13 23.07
N TYR A 84 -23.77 -8.06 23.11
CA TYR A 84 -22.70 -8.17 22.13
C TYR A 84 -22.59 -9.60 21.65
N VAL A 85 -22.58 -9.79 20.33
CA VAL A 85 -22.37 -11.08 19.70
C VAL A 85 -21.36 -10.89 18.59
N GLN A 86 -20.13 -11.37 18.81
CA GLN A 86 -19.08 -11.34 17.80
C GLN A 86 -19.44 -12.22 16.60
N ARG A 87 -19.04 -11.78 15.40
CA ARG A 87 -19.13 -12.58 14.17
C ARG A 87 -17.87 -13.43 14.03
N TRP A 88 -17.93 -14.66 14.55
CA TRP A 88 -16.89 -15.66 14.31
C TRP A 88 -16.92 -16.17 12.87
N GLY A 89 -15.75 -16.55 12.35
CA GLY A 89 -15.59 -17.10 11.00
C GLY A 89 -14.17 -16.92 10.49
N ASP A 90 -13.97 -17.22 9.21
CA ASP A 90 -12.73 -16.95 8.49
C ASP A 90 -12.40 -15.45 8.56
N SER A 91 -11.22 -15.11 9.07
CA SER A 91 -10.74 -13.73 9.20
C SER A 91 -10.24 -13.12 7.88
N GLN A 92 -10.24 -13.90 6.80
CA GLN A 92 -9.92 -13.45 5.44
C GLN A 92 -11.18 -13.27 4.57
N ASN A 93 -12.36 -13.28 5.18
CA ASN A 93 -13.62 -13.12 4.46
C ASN A 93 -13.74 -11.71 3.85
N THR A 94 -13.76 -11.62 2.53
CA THR A 94 -13.79 -10.33 1.83
C THR A 94 -15.18 -9.67 1.79
N THR A 95 -16.23 -10.36 2.25
CA THR A 95 -17.62 -9.88 2.16
C THR A 95 -18.08 -9.09 3.38
N VAL A 96 -17.34 -9.16 4.49
CA VAL A 96 -17.62 -8.48 5.77
C VAL A 96 -16.31 -8.12 6.45
N GLY A 97 -16.33 -7.07 7.28
CA GLY A 97 -15.18 -6.73 8.12
C GLY A 97 -13.92 -6.31 7.35
N ASP A 98 -12.76 -6.57 7.94
CA ASP A 98 -11.45 -6.20 7.41
C ASP A 98 -10.55 -7.42 7.22
N ILE A 99 -9.52 -7.29 6.37
CA ILE A 99 -8.54 -8.34 6.09
C ILE A 99 -7.11 -7.85 6.25
N HIS A 100 -6.22 -8.81 6.54
CA HIS A 100 -4.77 -8.65 6.46
C HIS A 100 -4.22 -9.53 5.34
N ARG A 101 -3.49 -8.97 4.37
CA ARG A 101 -2.96 -9.72 3.23
C ARG A 101 -1.44 -9.60 3.10
N TYR A 102 -0.77 -10.74 3.13
CA TYR A 102 0.66 -10.85 2.84
C TYR A 102 0.90 -11.98 1.84
N ASP A 103 1.49 -11.65 0.68
CA ASP A 103 1.85 -12.62 -0.35
C ASP A 103 3.24 -12.31 -0.89
N TYR A 104 4.20 -13.17 -0.56
CA TYR A 104 5.60 -13.04 -0.92
C TYR A 104 5.99 -13.88 -2.15
N PHE A 105 5.04 -14.61 -2.74
CA PHE A 105 5.30 -15.66 -3.72
C PHE A 105 4.61 -15.42 -5.05
N SER A 106 3.39 -14.89 -5.07
CA SER A 106 2.69 -14.54 -6.31
C SER A 106 3.36 -13.34 -6.99
N THR A 107 3.06 -13.09 -8.26
CA THR A 107 3.57 -11.89 -8.92
C THR A 107 2.80 -10.69 -8.38
N CYS A 108 3.47 -9.80 -7.65
CA CYS A 108 2.80 -8.84 -6.77
C CYS A 108 2.08 -7.67 -7.47
N ASN A 109 2.08 -7.60 -8.80
CA ASN A 109 1.25 -6.67 -9.58
C ASN A 109 0.18 -7.39 -10.42
N ASP A 110 0.02 -8.70 -10.24
CA ASP A 110 -1.04 -9.47 -10.87
C ASP A 110 -2.36 -9.25 -10.11
N VAL A 111 -3.16 -8.33 -10.64
CA VAL A 111 -4.43 -7.92 -10.04
C VAL A 111 -5.46 -9.04 -9.94
N SER A 112 -5.29 -10.15 -10.68
CA SER A 112 -6.18 -11.31 -10.56
C SER A 112 -6.03 -12.05 -9.23
N THR A 113 -4.91 -11.84 -8.54
CA THR A 113 -4.60 -12.45 -7.25
C THR A 113 -5.06 -11.62 -6.05
N PHE A 114 -5.42 -10.36 -6.27
CA PHE A 114 -5.82 -9.47 -5.18
C PHE A 114 -7.25 -9.75 -4.71
N PRO A 115 -7.49 -9.79 -3.39
CA PRO A 115 -8.82 -9.92 -2.83
C PRO A 115 -9.61 -8.64 -3.08
N ARG A 116 -10.93 -8.73 -2.91
CA ARG A 116 -11.84 -7.58 -3.03
C ARG A 116 -12.55 -7.33 -1.69
N PRO A 117 -11.83 -6.84 -0.65
CA PRO A 117 -12.33 -6.75 0.71
C PRO A 117 -13.26 -5.55 0.92
N ARG A 118 -13.99 -5.53 2.05
CA ARG A 118 -14.66 -4.30 2.51
C ARG A 118 -13.66 -3.28 3.05
N PHE A 119 -12.60 -3.75 3.70
CA PHE A 119 -11.51 -2.92 4.21
C PHE A 119 -10.22 -3.75 4.24
N ALA A 120 -9.10 -3.20 3.76
CA ALA A 120 -7.79 -3.81 3.88
C ALA A 120 -7.02 -3.08 4.99
N SER A 121 -7.01 -3.63 6.21
CA SER A 121 -6.39 -3.01 7.38
C SER A 121 -4.88 -3.29 7.47
N GLU A 122 -4.41 -4.33 6.80
CA GLU A 122 -2.98 -4.56 6.58
C GLU A 122 -2.70 -5.20 5.22
N PHE A 123 -1.64 -4.73 4.57
CA PHE A 123 -0.99 -5.40 3.46
C PHE A 123 0.40 -4.80 3.26
N GLY A 124 1.39 -5.62 2.92
CA GLY A 124 2.77 -5.13 2.91
C GLY A 124 3.76 -6.02 2.18
N PHE A 125 4.84 -5.39 1.72
CA PHE A 125 6.02 -6.03 1.17
C PHE A 125 7.28 -5.36 1.71
N GLN A 126 8.30 -6.14 2.07
CA GLN A 126 9.53 -5.61 2.65
C GLN A 126 10.41 -4.87 1.64
N SER A 127 11.19 -3.91 2.14
CA SER A 127 12.34 -3.33 1.44
C SER A 127 13.48 -3.02 2.41
N TYR A 128 14.68 -2.86 1.87
CA TYR A 128 15.80 -2.29 2.61
C TYR A 128 15.57 -0.77 2.84
N PRO A 129 15.98 -0.23 4.00
CA PRO A 129 16.16 1.21 4.15
C PRO A 129 17.39 1.66 3.34
N SER A 130 17.50 2.96 3.11
CA SER A 130 18.59 3.54 2.33
C SER A 130 19.98 3.18 2.87
N PHE A 131 20.97 3.13 1.98
CA PHE A 131 22.37 2.98 2.37
C PHE A 131 22.83 4.05 3.38
N TYR A 132 22.27 5.26 3.30
CA TYR A 132 22.52 6.32 4.28
C TYR A 132 22.12 5.89 5.69
N SER A 133 20.95 5.26 5.86
CA SER A 133 20.51 4.75 7.16
C SER A 133 21.37 3.59 7.63
N LEU A 134 21.68 2.64 6.74
CA LEU A 134 22.46 1.45 7.11
C LEU A 134 23.91 1.76 7.45
N SER A 135 24.55 2.70 6.76
CA SER A 135 25.95 3.05 6.99
C SER A 135 26.21 3.67 8.38
N THR A 136 25.18 4.20 9.05
CA THR A 136 25.30 4.71 10.43
C THR A 136 25.49 3.61 11.48
N ILE A 137 25.16 2.37 11.14
CA ILE A 137 25.16 1.22 12.07
C ILE A 137 25.97 0.02 11.56
N SER A 138 26.71 0.18 10.46
CA SER A 138 27.46 -0.90 9.80
C SER A 138 28.83 -0.42 9.32
N LYS A 139 29.76 -1.35 9.12
CA LYS A 139 31.11 -1.12 8.58
C LYS A 139 31.20 -1.62 7.12
N PRO A 140 32.24 -1.24 6.35
CA PRO A 140 32.38 -1.64 4.95
C PRO A 140 32.26 -3.15 4.68
N ASP A 141 32.79 -4.00 5.57
CA ASP A 141 32.70 -5.46 5.45
C ASP A 141 31.25 -5.98 5.47
N ASP A 142 30.32 -5.20 6.04
CA ASP A 142 28.92 -5.59 6.16
C ASP A 142 28.14 -5.29 4.87
N TRP A 143 28.64 -4.43 3.97
CA TRP A 143 27.91 -3.86 2.84
C TRP A 143 27.75 -4.82 1.67
N SER A 144 27.08 -5.93 1.93
CA SER A 144 26.68 -6.95 0.97
C SER A 144 25.33 -7.54 1.39
N ASN A 145 24.53 -7.93 0.39
CA ASN A 145 23.24 -8.61 0.61
C ASN A 145 23.42 -9.91 1.41
N ASP A 146 24.54 -10.61 1.23
CA ASP A 146 24.82 -11.91 1.85
C ASP A 146 25.51 -11.78 3.22
N SER A 147 25.79 -10.56 3.69
CA SER A 147 26.43 -10.35 4.97
C SER A 147 25.57 -10.91 6.12
N PRO A 148 26.13 -11.70 7.05
CA PRO A 148 25.42 -12.16 8.24
C PRO A 148 24.76 -11.01 9.03
N PHE A 149 25.37 -9.82 8.99
CA PHE A 149 24.82 -8.63 9.62
C PHE A 149 23.44 -8.27 9.05
N PHE A 150 23.26 -8.34 7.73
CA PHE A 150 21.99 -8.01 7.07
C PHE A 150 21.07 -9.21 6.82
N THR A 151 21.58 -10.44 6.83
CA THR A 151 20.77 -11.65 6.58
C THR A 151 20.23 -12.31 7.84
N SER A 152 20.95 -12.23 8.96
CA SER A 152 20.59 -12.93 10.21
C SER A 152 20.43 -12.02 11.42
N HIS A 153 21.21 -10.93 11.49
CA HIS A 153 21.19 -10.05 12.66
C HIS A 153 20.13 -8.95 12.55
N ARG A 154 20.04 -8.27 11.39
CA ARG A 154 19.08 -7.18 11.14
C ARG A 154 17.76 -7.63 10.52
N GLN A 155 17.77 -8.70 9.73
CA GLN A 155 16.54 -9.25 9.14
C GLN A 155 15.81 -10.11 10.18
N HIS A 156 14.59 -9.70 10.55
CA HIS A 156 13.77 -10.35 11.57
C HIS A 156 12.54 -11.06 11.00
N HIS A 157 12.36 -10.99 9.68
CA HIS A 157 11.36 -11.77 8.95
C HIS A 157 12.00 -13.03 8.36
N PRO A 158 11.47 -14.23 8.66
CA PRO A 158 11.93 -15.47 8.06
C PRO A 158 11.96 -15.40 6.52
N ASP A 159 13.10 -15.74 5.94
CA ASP A 159 13.36 -15.69 4.50
C ASP A 159 13.18 -14.32 3.83
N GLY A 160 13.10 -13.21 4.58
CA GLY A 160 12.75 -11.90 4.01
C GLY A 160 13.67 -11.42 2.89
N ASN A 161 15.00 -11.61 3.02
CA ASN A 161 15.94 -11.25 1.94
C ASN A 161 15.73 -12.09 0.68
N LYS A 162 15.48 -13.39 0.85
CA LYS A 162 15.21 -14.32 -0.25
C LYS A 162 13.89 -13.98 -0.95
N GLN A 163 12.85 -13.63 -0.19
CA GLN A 163 11.56 -13.21 -0.71
C GLN A 163 11.69 -11.91 -1.53
N MET A 164 12.41 -10.90 -1.02
CA MET A 164 12.69 -9.67 -1.77
C MET A 164 13.48 -9.95 -3.06
N GLN A 165 14.54 -10.76 -3.00
CA GLN A 165 15.34 -11.11 -4.18
C GLN A 165 14.52 -11.88 -5.22
N ASN A 166 13.70 -12.84 -4.79
CA ASN A 166 12.83 -13.61 -5.68
C ASN A 166 11.80 -12.72 -6.37
N MET A 167 11.17 -11.80 -5.64
CA MET A 167 10.23 -10.85 -6.24
C MET A 167 10.94 -9.89 -7.20
N MET A 168 12.12 -9.40 -6.84
CA MET A 168 12.94 -8.55 -7.71
C MET A 168 13.25 -9.24 -9.04
N ALA A 169 13.63 -10.51 -9.00
CA ALA A 169 13.94 -11.30 -10.20
C ALA A 169 12.74 -11.51 -11.15
N LYS A 170 11.49 -11.30 -10.69
CA LYS A 170 10.31 -11.35 -11.56
C LYS A 170 10.16 -10.12 -12.45
N PHE A 171 10.72 -8.99 -12.03
CA PHE A 171 10.57 -7.70 -12.70
C PHE A 171 11.87 -7.22 -13.32
N PHE A 172 13.01 -7.47 -12.67
CA PHE A 172 14.30 -6.90 -13.04
C PHE A 172 15.40 -7.96 -13.11
N HIS A 173 16.46 -7.65 -13.85
CA HIS A 173 17.73 -8.35 -13.69
C HIS A 173 18.31 -7.99 -12.32
N LEU A 174 18.77 -8.99 -11.57
CA LEU A 174 19.44 -8.75 -10.29
C LEU A 174 20.72 -7.93 -10.51
N PRO A 175 21.08 -7.03 -9.57
CA PRO A 175 22.29 -6.24 -9.68
C PRO A 175 23.55 -7.10 -9.85
N ASN A 176 24.33 -6.81 -10.88
CA ASN A 176 25.58 -7.51 -11.20
C ASN A 176 26.70 -6.47 -11.44
N ASN A 177 26.97 -5.67 -10.42
CA ASN A 177 28.03 -4.68 -10.44
C ASN A 177 29.33 -5.30 -9.94
N THR A 178 30.47 -4.95 -10.55
CA THR A 178 31.78 -5.43 -10.11
C THR A 178 32.28 -4.75 -8.84
N ASP A 179 31.78 -3.54 -8.53
CA ASP A 179 31.96 -2.90 -7.23
C ASP A 179 30.89 -3.45 -6.26
N SER A 180 31.33 -4.18 -5.24
CA SER A 180 30.44 -4.82 -4.26
C SER A 180 29.59 -3.81 -3.47
N VAL A 181 30.14 -2.62 -3.17
CA VAL A 181 29.40 -1.58 -2.45
C VAL A 181 28.34 -0.97 -3.35
N GLN A 182 28.66 -0.74 -4.62
CA GLN A 182 27.66 -0.29 -5.59
C GLN A 182 26.60 -1.35 -5.83
N GLN A 183 26.98 -2.63 -5.94
CA GLN A 183 26.03 -3.75 -6.06
C GLN A 183 25.03 -3.77 -4.88
N PHE A 184 25.51 -3.55 -3.66
CA PHE A 184 24.65 -3.47 -2.49
C PHE A 184 23.69 -2.27 -2.53
N LYS A 185 24.16 -1.09 -2.95
CA LYS A 185 23.31 0.09 -3.15
C LYS A 185 22.26 -0.13 -4.24
N ASP A 186 22.63 -0.78 -5.34
CA ASP A 186 21.73 -1.12 -6.44
C ASP A 186 20.64 -2.10 -5.95
N PHE A 187 21.01 -3.09 -5.11
CA PHE A 187 20.07 -4.01 -4.49
C PHE A 187 19.09 -3.30 -3.55
N ILE A 188 19.58 -2.40 -2.69
CA ILE A 188 18.74 -1.58 -1.81
C ILE A 188 17.72 -0.79 -2.65
N TYR A 189 18.19 -0.09 -3.69
CA TYR A 189 17.33 0.68 -4.58
C TYR A 189 16.25 -0.19 -5.21
N LEU A 190 16.61 -1.31 -5.83
CA LEU A 190 15.63 -2.20 -6.47
C LEU A 190 14.67 -2.81 -5.45
N SER A 191 15.08 -3.08 -4.21
CA SER A 191 14.16 -3.56 -3.18
C SER A 191 13.05 -2.55 -2.88
N GLN A 192 13.38 -1.24 -2.87
CA GLN A 192 12.37 -0.19 -2.69
C GLN A 192 11.50 0.00 -3.94
N VAL A 193 12.07 -0.14 -5.15
CA VAL A 193 11.29 -0.10 -6.40
C VAL A 193 10.28 -1.25 -6.44
N VAL A 194 10.70 -2.47 -6.09
CA VAL A 194 9.81 -3.63 -6.02
C VAL A 194 8.73 -3.43 -4.95
N GLN A 195 9.06 -2.87 -3.79
CA GLN A 195 8.07 -2.51 -2.79
C GLN A 195 7.02 -1.53 -3.34
N VAL A 196 7.42 -0.53 -4.13
CA VAL A 196 6.48 0.37 -4.81
C VAL A 196 5.62 -0.38 -5.82
N ILE A 197 6.18 -1.29 -6.62
CA ILE A 197 5.40 -2.09 -7.58
C ILE A 197 4.36 -2.94 -6.84
N CYS A 198 4.76 -3.65 -5.80
CA CYS A 198 3.87 -4.54 -5.06
C CYS A 198 2.77 -3.77 -4.33
N ILE A 199 3.16 -2.84 -3.46
CA ILE A 199 2.22 -2.14 -2.58
C ILE A 199 1.50 -1.00 -3.30
N GLY A 200 2.12 -0.37 -4.28
CA GLY A 200 1.43 0.55 -5.18
C GLY A 200 0.32 -0.15 -5.96
N SER A 201 0.61 -1.29 -6.59
CA SER A 201 -0.41 -2.02 -7.37
C SER A 201 -1.58 -2.51 -6.50
N GLU A 202 -1.29 -2.98 -5.29
CA GLU A 202 -2.31 -3.45 -4.35
C GLU A 202 -3.13 -2.28 -3.75
N ALA A 203 -2.48 -1.16 -3.40
CA ALA A 203 -3.18 0.04 -2.94
C ALA A 203 -4.09 0.63 -4.02
N GLU A 204 -3.59 0.77 -5.26
CA GLU A 204 -4.40 1.20 -6.41
C GLU A 204 -5.56 0.23 -6.69
N HIS A 205 -5.40 -1.07 -6.38
CA HIS A 205 -6.48 -2.05 -6.46
C HIS A 205 -7.56 -1.81 -5.43
N TYR A 206 -7.22 -1.66 -4.17
CA TYR A 206 -8.23 -1.40 -3.15
C TYR A 206 -8.91 -0.04 -3.33
N HIS A 207 -8.14 0.98 -3.72
CA HIS A 207 -8.66 2.33 -3.91
C HIS A 207 -9.71 2.42 -5.02
N ARG A 208 -9.47 1.78 -6.17
CA ARG A 208 -10.45 1.79 -7.28
C ARG A 208 -11.73 0.99 -7.00
N LEU A 209 -11.70 0.07 -6.03
CA LEU A 209 -12.86 -0.75 -5.64
C LEU A 209 -13.90 -0.02 -4.80
N LEU A 210 -13.67 1.28 -4.50
CA LEU A 210 -14.53 2.13 -3.69
C LEU A 210 -16.02 2.06 -4.07
N SER A 211 -16.31 2.04 -5.38
CA SER A 211 -17.68 1.98 -5.92
C SER A 211 -17.96 0.74 -6.77
N GLU A 212 -17.03 -0.22 -6.82
CA GLU A 212 -17.21 -1.45 -7.59
C GLU A 212 -18.20 -2.39 -6.89
N ALA A 213 -19.25 -2.77 -7.63
CA ALA A 213 -20.23 -3.73 -7.16
C ALA A 213 -19.57 -5.03 -6.70
N GLY A 214 -20.03 -5.54 -5.55
CA GLY A 214 -19.49 -6.74 -4.91
C GLY A 214 -18.32 -6.48 -3.96
N ALA A 215 -17.51 -5.43 -4.17
CA ALA A 215 -16.37 -5.10 -3.32
C ALA A 215 -16.69 -4.00 -2.31
N TYR A 216 -17.01 -2.79 -2.79
CA TYR A 216 -17.20 -1.60 -1.94
C TYR A 216 -16.08 -1.44 -0.89
N THR A 217 -14.83 -1.46 -1.35
CA THR A 217 -13.67 -1.32 -0.47
C THR A 217 -13.60 0.11 0.06
N ARG A 218 -13.81 0.31 1.37
CA ARG A 218 -13.91 1.63 2.02
C ARG A 218 -12.65 2.02 2.80
N GLY A 219 -11.54 1.32 2.61
CA GLY A 219 -10.26 1.73 3.18
C GLY A 219 -9.14 0.74 2.93
N THR A 220 -7.94 1.28 3.01
CA THR A 220 -6.69 0.61 2.72
C THR A 220 -5.60 1.23 3.61
N LEU A 221 -5.06 0.42 4.51
CA LEU A 221 -3.97 0.77 5.42
C LEU A 221 -2.82 -0.19 5.15
N TYR A 222 -1.73 0.31 4.56
CA TYR A 222 -0.57 -0.53 4.27
C TYR A 222 0.26 -0.75 5.54
N TRP A 223 0.77 -1.96 5.71
CA TRP A 223 1.76 -2.28 6.72
C TRP A 223 3.14 -1.99 6.12
N GLN A 224 3.98 -1.13 6.69
CA GLN A 224 3.76 -0.25 7.85
C GLN A 224 4.22 1.19 7.53
N LEU A 225 3.89 2.16 8.39
CA LEU A 225 4.32 3.55 8.17
C LEU A 225 5.83 3.71 8.43
N ASN A 226 6.29 3.49 9.65
CA ASN A 226 7.62 3.87 10.13
C ASN A 226 8.45 2.69 10.67
N ASP A 227 9.74 2.93 10.84
CA ASP A 227 10.66 1.99 11.51
C ASP A 227 10.95 2.36 12.95
N ILE A 228 11.16 1.34 13.79
CA ILE A 228 11.65 1.49 15.18
C ILE A 228 13.18 1.50 15.28
N TRP A 229 13.87 1.03 14.25
CA TRP A 229 15.34 0.99 14.11
C TRP A 229 15.74 0.63 12.67
N GLN A 230 17.02 0.74 12.31
CA GLN A 230 17.51 0.46 10.96
C GLN A 230 17.55 -1.05 10.67
N ALA A 231 16.54 -1.54 9.96
CA ALA A 231 16.41 -2.92 9.51
C ALA A 231 15.58 -2.98 8.21
N GLN A 232 15.56 -4.14 7.56
CA GLN A 232 14.64 -4.43 6.46
C GLN A 232 13.24 -4.64 7.03
N THR A 233 12.29 -3.87 6.56
CA THR A 233 10.92 -3.84 7.09
C THR A 233 9.95 -3.50 5.98
N TRP A 234 8.67 -3.52 6.31
CA TRP A 234 7.59 -3.07 5.45
C TRP A 234 7.37 -1.55 5.45
N SER A 235 8.22 -0.79 6.16
CA SER A 235 8.01 0.65 6.33
C SER A 235 8.08 1.41 5.01
N SER A 236 7.36 2.53 4.93
CA SER A 236 7.59 3.56 3.92
C SER A 236 8.48 4.71 4.42
N VAL A 237 8.62 4.86 5.74
CA VAL A 237 9.46 5.85 6.41
C VAL A 237 10.53 5.14 7.24
N GLU A 238 11.79 5.43 6.94
CA GLU A 238 12.95 4.89 7.65
C GLU A 238 13.04 5.44 9.08
N TYR A 239 13.84 4.80 9.94
CA TYR A 239 13.94 5.12 11.36
C TYR A 239 14.23 6.61 11.64
N ALA A 240 15.08 7.24 10.83
CA ALA A 240 15.44 8.65 10.97
C ALA A 240 14.44 9.62 10.32
N GLY A 241 13.25 9.14 9.91
CA GLY A 241 12.21 9.94 9.24
C GLY A 241 12.40 10.10 7.72
N ARG A 242 13.40 9.44 7.12
CA ARG A 242 13.65 9.53 5.67
C ARG A 242 12.60 8.74 4.91
N TRP A 243 12.03 9.33 3.87
CA TRP A 243 11.07 8.64 3.00
C TRP A 243 11.78 7.61 2.12
N LYS A 244 11.29 6.37 2.15
CA LYS A 244 11.54 5.37 1.10
C LYS A 244 10.72 5.72 -0.14
N LEU A 245 11.02 5.09 -1.28
CA LEU A 245 10.27 5.29 -2.52
C LEU A 245 8.76 5.05 -2.37
N LEU A 246 8.35 4.10 -1.52
CA LEU A 246 6.95 3.80 -1.24
C LEU A 246 6.18 5.02 -0.73
N HIS A 247 6.77 5.84 0.14
CA HIS A 247 6.05 6.98 0.73
C HIS A 247 5.70 8.04 -0.32
N TYR A 248 6.62 8.28 -1.26
CA TYR A 248 6.36 9.15 -2.41
C TYR A 248 5.26 8.59 -3.32
N ALA A 249 5.16 7.26 -3.47
CA ALA A 249 4.12 6.62 -4.26
C ALA A 249 2.75 6.72 -3.58
N MET A 250 2.67 6.42 -2.27
CA MET A 250 1.42 6.52 -1.50
C MET A 250 0.85 7.94 -1.51
N ARG A 251 1.70 8.98 -1.44
CA ARG A 251 1.26 10.38 -1.59
C ARG A 251 0.55 10.66 -2.93
N ARG A 252 0.94 9.98 -4.01
CA ARG A 252 0.31 10.14 -5.33
C ARG A 252 -0.93 9.27 -5.51
N ILE A 253 -0.92 8.06 -4.93
CA ILE A 253 -2.04 7.12 -5.05
C ILE A 253 -3.24 7.60 -4.23
N TYR A 254 -3.00 8.09 -3.01
CA TYR A 254 -4.03 8.61 -2.11
C TYR A 254 -4.26 10.13 -2.27
N SER A 255 -4.06 10.69 -3.47
CA SER A 255 -4.48 12.07 -3.73
C SER A 255 -5.99 12.15 -3.96
N ASP A 256 -6.60 13.29 -3.63
CA ASP A 256 -8.06 13.52 -3.72
C ASP A 256 -8.67 13.12 -5.07
N VAL A 257 -7.91 13.32 -6.16
CA VAL A 257 -8.21 12.77 -7.48
C VAL A 257 -6.99 11.98 -7.96
N SER A 258 -7.17 10.71 -8.27
CA SER A 258 -6.09 9.84 -8.77
C SER A 258 -6.49 9.12 -10.05
N VAL A 259 -5.57 9.07 -11.03
CA VAL A 259 -5.69 8.23 -12.23
C VAL A 259 -4.76 7.04 -12.11
N THR A 260 -5.32 5.83 -12.25
CA THR A 260 -4.60 4.56 -12.11
C THR A 260 -4.91 3.65 -13.29
N ALA A 261 -4.03 2.68 -13.54
CA ALA A 261 -4.24 1.72 -14.61
C ALA A 261 -3.81 0.33 -14.17
N TYR A 262 -4.51 -0.68 -14.68
CA TYR A 262 -4.10 -2.07 -14.50
C TYR A 262 -4.33 -2.90 -15.75
N GLN A 263 -3.57 -3.99 -15.86
CA GLN A 263 -3.72 -4.96 -16.92
C GLN A 263 -4.42 -6.22 -16.42
N LEU A 264 -5.44 -6.67 -17.16
CA LEU A 264 -6.12 -7.95 -16.92
C LEU A 264 -6.68 -8.48 -18.24
N ASN A 265 -6.56 -9.79 -18.47
CA ASN A 265 -7.14 -10.48 -19.64
C ASN A 265 -6.80 -9.83 -21.00
N GLY A 266 -5.56 -9.33 -21.16
CA GLY A 266 -5.10 -8.72 -22.42
C GLY A 266 -5.58 -7.28 -22.66
N SER A 267 -6.22 -6.65 -21.66
CA SER A 267 -6.66 -5.27 -21.70
C SER A 267 -6.00 -4.45 -20.59
N ILE A 268 -5.83 -3.16 -20.84
CA ILE A 268 -5.44 -2.14 -19.86
C ILE A 268 -6.69 -1.32 -19.54
N ALA A 269 -7.15 -1.39 -18.29
CA ALA A 269 -8.24 -0.58 -17.79
C ALA A 269 -7.69 0.65 -17.06
N VAL A 270 -8.30 1.81 -17.31
CA VAL A 270 -7.95 3.08 -16.66
C VAL A 270 -9.09 3.49 -15.73
N TYR A 271 -8.75 3.78 -14.48
CA TYR A 271 -9.68 4.23 -13.46
C TYR A 271 -9.34 5.64 -13.00
N VAL A 272 -10.38 6.38 -12.66
CA VAL A 272 -10.27 7.64 -11.90
C VAL A 272 -10.99 7.46 -10.59
N THR A 273 -10.30 7.74 -9.50
CA THR A 273 -10.86 7.77 -8.14
C THR A 273 -10.95 9.21 -7.66
N VAL A 274 -12.07 9.56 -7.04
CA VAL A 274 -12.29 10.85 -6.37
C VAL A 274 -12.66 10.56 -4.92
N ASP A 275 -11.84 10.99 -3.98
CA ASP A 275 -12.02 10.69 -2.55
C ASP A 275 -12.92 11.70 -1.84
N ASP A 276 -12.85 12.98 -2.19
CA ASP A 276 -13.68 14.02 -1.58
C ASP A 276 -15.17 13.79 -1.95
N PRO A 277 -16.05 13.49 -0.98
CA PRO A 277 -17.47 13.22 -1.24
C PRO A 277 -18.24 14.46 -1.74
N GLN A 278 -17.70 15.67 -1.57
CA GLN A 278 -18.31 16.92 -2.01
C GLN A 278 -17.80 17.37 -3.39
N MET A 279 -16.79 16.69 -3.93
CA MET A 279 -16.18 17.03 -5.21
C MET A 279 -16.91 16.36 -6.37
N THR A 280 -17.05 17.07 -7.49
CA THR A 280 -17.34 16.46 -8.80
C THR A 280 -16.22 16.83 -9.75
N ALA A 281 -15.41 15.86 -10.14
CA ALA A 281 -14.30 16.08 -11.06
C ALA A 281 -14.77 15.99 -12.51
N LYS A 282 -14.57 17.05 -13.30
CA LYS A 282 -14.80 17.09 -14.75
C LYS A 282 -13.46 17.21 -15.46
N TYR A 283 -13.18 16.29 -16.38
CA TYR A 283 -11.84 16.15 -16.93
C TYR A 283 -11.83 15.46 -18.29
N SER A 284 -10.71 15.63 -18.98
CA SER A 284 -10.37 14.89 -20.19
C SER A 284 -9.20 13.94 -19.90
N LEU A 285 -9.34 12.67 -20.30
CA LEU A 285 -8.30 11.65 -20.19
C LEU A 285 -7.39 11.73 -21.41
N SER A 286 -6.08 11.67 -21.18
CA SER A 286 -5.04 11.54 -22.20
C SER A 286 -4.16 10.33 -21.91
N VAL A 287 -3.84 9.58 -22.95
CA VAL A 287 -2.96 8.41 -22.90
C VAL A 287 -1.98 8.48 -24.05
N ASP A 288 -0.72 8.73 -23.73
CA ASP A 288 0.38 8.67 -24.68
C ASP A 288 1.10 7.34 -24.55
N ILE A 289 1.38 6.73 -25.70
CA ILE A 289 2.25 5.56 -25.78
C ILE A 289 3.61 6.07 -26.24
N ILE A 290 4.61 5.94 -25.38
CA ILE A 290 5.92 6.57 -25.53
C ILE A 290 6.97 5.46 -25.58
N SER A 291 7.75 5.42 -26.66
CA SER A 291 8.90 4.52 -26.76
C SER A 291 10.01 4.90 -25.78
N TRP A 292 10.90 3.97 -25.46
CA TRP A 292 11.99 4.24 -24.51
C TRP A 292 12.97 5.33 -24.94
N ASP A 293 13.04 5.68 -26.23
CA ASP A 293 13.79 6.82 -26.76
C ASP A 293 13.02 8.16 -26.71
N GLY A 294 11.83 8.17 -26.11
CA GLY A 294 11.01 9.37 -25.86
C GLY A 294 10.10 9.78 -27.00
N LYS A 295 9.94 8.98 -28.05
CA LYS A 295 9.03 9.29 -29.16
C LYS A 295 7.62 8.84 -28.84
N THR A 296 6.64 9.70 -29.12
CA THR A 296 5.24 9.33 -29.08
C THR A 296 4.92 8.38 -30.23
N VAL A 297 4.60 7.13 -29.90
CA VAL A 297 4.17 6.09 -30.84
C VAL A 297 2.72 6.33 -31.27
N SER A 298 1.84 6.57 -30.30
CA SER A 298 0.45 6.94 -30.55
C SER A 298 -0.15 7.64 -29.34
N GLN A 299 -1.29 8.28 -29.56
CA GLN A 299 -2.03 9.00 -28.52
C GLN A 299 -3.50 8.61 -28.57
N LYS A 300 -4.13 8.56 -27.40
CA LYS A 300 -5.57 8.38 -27.23
C LYS A 300 -6.07 9.45 -26.27
N SER A 301 -7.30 9.89 -26.46
CA SER A 301 -7.97 10.79 -25.52
C SER A 301 -9.44 10.47 -25.42
N VAL A 302 -10.01 10.76 -24.24
CA VAL A 302 -11.45 10.66 -23.97
C VAL A 302 -11.87 11.98 -23.30
N PRO A 303 -12.53 12.88 -24.04
CA PRO A 303 -12.92 14.19 -23.51
C PRO A 303 -14.22 14.12 -22.71
N ASN A 304 -14.51 15.18 -21.95
CA ASN A 304 -15.79 15.42 -21.26
C ASN A 304 -16.19 14.28 -20.31
N LEU A 305 -15.23 13.73 -19.56
CA LEU A 305 -15.49 12.76 -18.52
C LEU A 305 -15.88 13.45 -17.22
N GLN A 306 -16.65 12.74 -16.39
CA GLN A 306 -17.04 13.19 -15.06
C GLN A 306 -17.04 12.01 -14.09
N SER A 307 -16.50 12.26 -12.89
CA SER A 307 -16.59 11.38 -11.72
C SER A 307 -17.13 12.16 -10.54
N GLU A 308 -18.15 11.61 -9.89
CA GLU A 308 -18.64 12.13 -8.61
C GLU A 308 -17.69 11.77 -7.47
N GLY A 309 -17.83 12.49 -6.36
CA GLY A 309 -17.11 12.25 -5.13
C GLY A 309 -17.32 10.85 -4.58
N PHE A 310 -16.34 10.41 -3.80
CA PHE A 310 -16.31 9.10 -3.15
C PHE A 310 -16.56 7.93 -4.10
N THR A 311 -15.96 7.99 -5.29
CA THR A 311 -16.15 7.02 -6.37
C THR A 311 -14.86 6.61 -7.05
N GLY A 312 -14.69 5.30 -7.26
CA GLY A 312 -13.75 4.73 -8.25
C GLY A 312 -14.50 4.34 -9.53
N LYS A 313 -14.12 4.91 -10.67
CA LYS A 313 -14.82 4.71 -11.95
C LYS A 313 -13.86 4.27 -13.06
N LYS A 314 -14.21 3.17 -13.76
CA LYS A 314 -13.54 2.82 -15.02
C LYS A 314 -13.91 3.84 -16.09
N VAL A 315 -12.92 4.56 -16.59
CA VAL A 315 -13.12 5.65 -17.58
C VAL A 315 -12.72 5.24 -19.00
N ALA A 316 -11.81 4.28 -19.13
CA ALA A 316 -11.40 3.73 -20.41
C ALA A 316 -10.91 2.29 -20.26
N GLU A 317 -10.96 1.55 -21.36
CA GLU A 317 -10.35 0.23 -21.46
C GLU A 317 -9.79 0.08 -22.87
N TYR A 318 -8.55 -0.38 -22.97
CA TYR A 318 -7.85 -0.55 -24.22
C TYR A 318 -7.31 -1.97 -24.32
N LYS A 319 -7.62 -2.69 -25.41
CA LYS A 319 -6.95 -3.97 -25.67
C LYS A 319 -5.49 -3.72 -25.99
N ILE A 320 -4.61 -4.54 -25.45
CA ILE A 320 -3.17 -4.46 -25.71
C ILE A 320 -2.89 -4.60 -27.22
N SER A 321 -3.63 -5.47 -27.90
CA SER A 321 -3.56 -5.64 -29.37
C SER A 321 -3.91 -4.39 -30.16
N ASP A 322 -4.69 -3.48 -29.57
CA ASP A 322 -5.16 -2.26 -30.24
C ASP A 322 -4.19 -1.09 -30.00
N ILE A 323 -3.42 -1.17 -28.91
CA ILE A 323 -2.40 -0.18 -28.54
C ILE A 323 -1.04 -0.52 -29.19
N PHE A 324 -0.65 -1.78 -29.11
CA PHE A 324 0.65 -2.27 -29.57
C PHE A 324 0.46 -3.06 -30.86
N GLN A 325 0.63 -2.38 -32.00
CA GLN A 325 0.46 -2.92 -33.34
C GLN A 325 1.77 -2.87 -34.15
N GLY A 326 1.85 -3.72 -35.18
CA GLY A 326 2.99 -3.76 -36.09
C GLY A 326 4.27 -4.22 -35.38
N SER A 327 5.33 -3.41 -35.46
CA SER A 327 6.64 -3.72 -34.87
C SER A 327 6.81 -3.28 -33.41
N VAL A 328 5.87 -2.51 -32.85
CA VAL A 328 5.96 -2.01 -31.46
C VAL A 328 5.24 -2.98 -30.53
N THR A 329 5.98 -3.53 -29.57
CA THR A 329 5.46 -4.46 -28.56
C THR A 329 5.32 -3.79 -27.19
N VAL A 330 4.72 -4.49 -26.23
CA VAL A 330 4.62 -4.04 -24.83
C VAL A 330 5.98 -3.79 -24.15
N ASN A 331 7.08 -4.30 -24.72
CA ASN A 331 8.43 -4.08 -24.20
C ASN A 331 9.14 -2.88 -24.85
N ASP A 332 8.57 -2.27 -25.88
CA ASP A 332 9.21 -1.18 -26.63
C ASP A 332 8.73 0.21 -26.21
N ALA A 333 7.63 0.28 -25.47
CA ALA A 333 7.00 1.52 -25.02
C ALA A 333 6.27 1.36 -23.69
N TYR A 334 6.00 2.48 -23.03
CA TYR A 334 5.17 2.59 -21.83
C TYR A 334 4.02 3.58 -22.07
N LEU A 335 3.05 3.59 -21.16
CA LEU A 335 1.93 4.53 -21.21
C LEU A 335 2.17 5.67 -20.22
N HIS A 336 2.05 6.91 -20.68
CA HIS A 336 1.85 8.07 -19.82
C HIS A 336 0.37 8.43 -19.83
N ILE A 337 -0.26 8.41 -18.66
CA ILE A 337 -1.71 8.56 -18.50
C ILE A 337 -1.95 9.74 -17.59
N TRP A 338 -2.74 10.72 -18.03
CA TRP A 338 -3.07 11.87 -17.20
C TRP A 338 -4.48 12.38 -17.47
N ILE A 339 -5.03 13.08 -16.49
CA ILE A 339 -6.31 13.76 -16.59
C ILE A 339 -6.11 15.26 -16.43
N THR A 340 -6.76 16.02 -17.29
CA THR A 340 -6.72 17.50 -17.28
C THR A 340 -8.11 18.00 -16.95
N GLU A 341 -8.22 18.96 -16.04
CA GLU A 341 -9.50 19.57 -15.68
C GLU A 341 -10.15 20.25 -16.89
N ASP A 342 -11.45 20.03 -17.10
CA ASP A 342 -12.16 20.65 -18.22
C ASP A 342 -12.24 22.17 -18.05
N GLY A 343 -11.85 22.92 -19.08
CA GLY A 343 -11.85 24.38 -19.06
C GLY A 343 -10.58 25.01 -18.44
N SER A 344 -9.64 24.19 -17.95
CA SER A 344 -8.29 24.61 -17.59
C SER A 344 -7.25 23.70 -18.27
N ASN A 345 -5.97 24.06 -18.20
CA ASN A 345 -4.87 23.18 -18.62
C ASN A 345 -4.20 22.52 -17.40
N THR A 346 -4.90 22.47 -16.26
CA THR A 346 -4.36 21.94 -15.00
C THR A 346 -4.44 20.42 -15.02
N ILE A 347 -3.28 19.77 -14.87
CA ILE A 347 -3.21 18.32 -14.67
C ILE A 347 -3.67 18.02 -13.24
N LEU A 348 -4.78 17.29 -13.11
CA LEU A 348 -5.31 16.86 -11.81
C LEU A 348 -4.54 15.65 -11.26
N SER A 349 -4.20 14.71 -12.14
CA SER A 349 -3.44 13.52 -11.79
C SER A 349 -2.72 12.95 -13.01
N SER A 350 -1.59 12.30 -12.78
CA SER A 350 -0.82 11.62 -13.82
C SER A 350 -0.15 10.37 -13.26
N THR A 351 -0.03 9.34 -14.09
CA THR A 351 0.66 8.09 -13.78
C THR A 351 1.37 7.52 -15.01
N HIS A 352 2.25 6.56 -14.76
CA HIS A 352 2.94 5.79 -15.78
C HIS A 352 2.57 4.33 -15.63
N PHE A 353 2.26 3.66 -16.74
CA PHE A 353 1.93 2.25 -16.76
C PHE A 353 2.88 1.48 -17.67
N PHE A 354 3.40 0.36 -17.17
CA PHE A 354 4.40 -0.46 -17.83
C PHE A 354 3.82 -1.85 -18.12
N PRO A 355 3.30 -2.10 -19.34
CA PRO A 355 2.70 -3.39 -19.69
C PRO A 355 3.74 -4.49 -19.98
N GLY A 356 4.98 -4.11 -20.26
CA GLY A 356 6.10 -5.02 -20.48
C GLY A 356 6.78 -5.48 -19.19
N ASN A 357 7.71 -6.42 -19.32
CA ASN A 357 8.56 -6.88 -18.21
C ASN A 357 9.96 -6.29 -18.37
N PHE A 358 10.52 -5.64 -17.33
CA PHE A 358 11.83 -4.99 -17.44
C PHE A 358 13.00 -5.95 -17.68
N THR A 359 12.83 -7.26 -17.46
CA THR A 359 13.83 -8.27 -17.91
C THR A 359 13.84 -8.52 -19.42
N LYS A 360 12.87 -7.96 -20.15
CA LYS A 360 12.70 -8.10 -21.61
C LYS A 360 12.79 -6.76 -22.34
N ILE A 361 12.96 -5.67 -21.60
CA ILE A 361 13.02 -4.31 -22.13
C ILE A 361 14.48 -3.92 -22.36
N ASN A 362 14.78 -3.44 -23.56
CA ASN A 362 16.08 -2.86 -23.88
C ASN A 362 16.05 -1.35 -23.58
N LEU A 363 16.32 -0.98 -22.32
CA LEU A 363 16.38 0.42 -21.93
C LEU A 363 17.62 1.10 -22.55
N PRO A 364 17.48 2.31 -23.11
CA PRO A 364 18.63 3.08 -23.58
C PRO A 364 19.50 3.49 -22.39
N SER A 365 20.82 3.52 -22.60
CA SER A 365 21.73 4.11 -21.63
C SER A 365 21.42 5.60 -21.51
N THR A 366 20.98 6.03 -20.33
CA THR A 366 20.56 7.41 -20.06
C THR A 366 21.56 8.11 -19.16
N LYS A 367 21.78 9.41 -19.41
CA LYS A 367 22.60 10.28 -18.57
C LYS A 367 21.71 11.35 -17.95
N ILE A 368 21.50 11.24 -16.64
CA ILE A 368 20.75 12.23 -15.86
C ILE A 368 21.72 13.35 -15.47
N ILE A 369 21.43 14.58 -15.88
CA ILE A 369 22.20 15.78 -15.51
C ILE A 369 21.36 16.59 -14.53
N VAL A 370 21.84 16.74 -13.29
CA VAL A 370 21.23 17.58 -12.26
C VAL A 370 21.99 18.91 -12.23
N SER A 371 21.36 20.00 -12.63
CA SER A 371 22.00 21.33 -12.75
C SER A 371 21.89 22.18 -11.49
N ASN A 372 20.80 22.05 -10.73
CA ASN A 372 20.55 22.78 -9.49
C ASN A 372 20.02 21.83 -8.41
N VAL A 373 20.59 21.91 -7.22
CA VAL A 373 20.08 21.26 -6.00
C VAL A 373 19.95 22.34 -4.94
N THR A 374 18.71 22.68 -4.56
CA THR A 374 18.48 23.61 -3.46
C THR A 374 18.45 22.81 -2.16
N SER A 375 19.37 23.09 -1.23
CA SER A 375 19.30 22.52 0.11
C SER A 375 18.14 23.17 0.86
N ILE A 376 17.13 22.38 1.22
CA ILE A 376 16.08 22.81 2.15
C ILE A 376 16.73 22.80 3.54
N SER A 377 16.82 23.96 4.20
CA SER A 377 17.38 24.04 5.55
C SER A 377 16.43 23.38 6.55
N SER A 378 16.95 22.82 7.65
CA SER A 378 16.16 22.14 8.69
C SER A 378 15.07 23.01 9.33
N ASN A 379 15.08 24.32 9.10
CA ASN A 379 14.12 25.28 9.66
C ASN A 379 12.87 25.48 8.79
N GLU A 380 12.82 24.94 7.56
CA GLU A 380 11.64 25.05 6.68
C GLU A 380 10.64 23.90 6.83
N VAL A 381 10.96 22.90 7.66
CA VAL A 381 9.98 21.88 8.08
C VAL A 381 9.13 22.44 9.24
N SER A 382 8.50 23.59 9.02
CA SER A 382 7.57 24.20 9.96
C SER A 382 6.13 23.85 9.59
N SER A 383 5.50 23.06 10.47
CA SER A 383 4.05 23.03 10.74
C SER A 383 3.11 23.05 9.53
N SER A 384 2.92 21.88 8.92
CA SER A 384 1.64 21.50 8.31
C SER A 384 1.52 19.97 8.35
N ILE A 385 1.19 19.47 9.53
CA ILE A 385 0.51 18.20 9.72
C ILE A 385 -0.83 18.52 10.37
#